data_AF-A0A0L0FTW4-F1
#
_entry.id   AF-A0A0L0FTW4-F1
#
_cell.length_a   1.000
_cell.length_b   1.000
_cell.length_c   1.000
_cell.angle_alpha   90.00
_cell.angle_beta   90.00
_cell.angle_gamma   90.00
#
_symmetry.space_group_name_H-M   'P 1'
#
loop_
_entity.id
_entity.type
_entity.pdbx_description
1 polymer ?
#
loop_
_entity_poly.entity_id
_entity_poly.type
_entity_poly.pdbx_seq_one_letter_code
_entity_poly.pdbx_strand_id
1 'polypeptide(L)'
;SFTKNKQPIIDQYSAYEVAPGQFVNGDLTQGENIADIGGLKCAYRALQTALEKHPEYNTEIDGLTPSQRFFIAWGQFWRTKSRPDRITQLLAIDPHSPGQARATEAPRNLQAFLDAFGITEGDKMYMSPETRGKVW
;
A
#
# COMPACT_ATOMS: atom_id res chain seq x y z
N SER A 1 -8.75 -21.01 -2.63
CA SER A 1 -8.73 -21.13 -1.15
C SER A 1 -8.05 -19.89 -0.60
N PHE A 2 -8.60 -19.30 0.47
CA PHE A 2 -8.08 -18.10 1.14
C PHE A 2 -6.55 -18.14 1.37
N THR A 3 -5.99 -19.31 1.66
CA THR A 3 -4.54 -19.53 1.84
C THR A 3 -3.72 -19.35 0.55
N LYS A 4 -4.25 -19.74 -0.62
CA LYS A 4 -3.54 -19.63 -1.91
C LYS A 4 -3.40 -18.18 -2.39
N ASN A 5 -4.23 -17.27 -1.88
CA ASN A 5 -4.25 -15.87 -2.28
C ASN A 5 -3.28 -14.99 -1.45
N LYS A 6 -2.67 -15.55 -0.38
CA LYS A 6 -1.77 -14.80 0.51
C LYS A 6 -0.31 -14.83 0.08
N GLN A 7 0.12 -15.91 -0.59
CA GLN A 7 1.52 -16.09 -0.98
C GLN A 7 2.09 -14.90 -1.76
N PRO A 8 1.38 -14.33 -2.77
CA PRO A 8 1.89 -13.15 -3.47
C PRO A 8 2.14 -11.96 -2.55
N ILE A 9 1.31 -11.77 -1.52
CA ILE A 9 1.48 -10.70 -0.53
C ILE A 9 2.64 -10.99 0.41
N ILE A 10 2.80 -12.24 0.84
CA ILE A 10 3.95 -12.66 1.65
C ILE A 10 5.25 -12.40 0.88
N ASP A 11 5.32 -12.81 -0.39
CA ASP A 11 6.49 -12.65 -1.25
C ASP A 11 6.80 -11.17 -1.51
N GLN A 12 5.75 -10.39 -1.82
CA GLN A 12 5.85 -8.95 -2.03
C GLN A 12 6.50 -8.26 -0.83
N TYR A 13 5.94 -8.47 0.37
CA TYR A 13 6.44 -7.79 1.56
C TYR A 13 7.80 -8.34 2.00
N SER A 14 8.05 -9.64 1.85
CA SER A 14 9.37 -10.23 2.18
C SER A 14 10.51 -9.70 1.32
N ALA A 15 10.21 -9.17 0.12
CA ALA A 15 11.19 -8.50 -0.73
C ALA A 15 11.47 -7.05 -0.34
N TYR A 16 10.70 -6.46 0.59
CA TYR A 16 10.87 -5.08 1.01
C TYR A 16 12.00 -4.94 2.03
N GLU A 17 13.10 -4.32 1.62
CA GLU A 17 14.23 -3.99 2.48
C GLU A 17 13.98 -2.66 3.22
N VAL A 18 13.88 -2.73 4.54
CA VAL A 18 13.58 -1.60 5.43
C VAL A 18 14.84 -0.83 5.81
N ALA A 19 15.95 -1.54 5.95
CA ALA A 19 17.29 -1.05 6.18
C ALA A 19 18.30 -2.09 5.62
N PRO A 20 19.58 -1.76 5.42
CA PRO A 20 20.54 -2.68 4.81
C PRO A 20 20.56 -4.06 5.47
N GLY A 21 20.19 -5.10 4.70
CA GLY A 21 20.08 -6.49 5.14
C GLY A 21 18.87 -6.82 6.02
N GLN A 22 17.94 -5.89 6.21
CA GLN A 22 16.76 -6.03 7.07
C GLN A 22 15.48 -5.99 6.25
N PHE A 23 14.85 -7.15 6.09
CA PHE A 23 13.63 -7.34 5.30
C PHE A 23 12.41 -7.48 6.20
N VAL A 24 11.24 -7.09 5.67
CA VAL A 24 9.97 -7.35 6.35
C VAL A 24 9.74 -8.86 6.42
N ASN A 25 9.24 -9.34 7.56
CA ASN A 25 8.74 -10.71 7.66
C ASN A 25 7.33 -10.78 7.07
N GLY A 26 7.22 -11.14 5.78
CA GLY A 26 5.93 -11.18 5.08
C GLY A 26 4.94 -12.18 5.67
N ASP A 27 5.42 -13.31 6.22
CA ASP A 27 4.56 -14.33 6.83
C ASP A 27 3.94 -13.84 8.15
N LEU A 28 4.74 -13.18 8.98
CA LEU A 28 4.29 -12.54 10.23
C LEU A 28 3.28 -11.41 9.95
N THR A 29 3.53 -10.61 8.91
CA THR A 29 2.78 -9.37 8.65
C THR A 29 1.58 -9.54 7.71
N GLN A 30 1.40 -10.72 7.10
CA GLN A 30 0.40 -10.93 6.04
C GLN A 30 -1.03 -10.52 6.43
N GLY A 31 -1.43 -10.71 7.70
CA GLY A 31 -2.78 -10.37 8.16
C GLY A 31 -3.05 -8.87 8.03
N GLU A 32 -2.14 -8.05 8.54
CA GLU A 32 -2.22 -6.59 8.48
C GLU A 32 -2.00 -6.07 7.07
N ASN A 33 -1.10 -6.67 6.29
CA ASN A 33 -0.88 -6.29 4.90
C ASN A 33 -2.14 -6.50 4.04
N ILE A 34 -2.86 -7.61 4.26
CA ILE A 34 -4.15 -7.88 3.61
C ILE A 34 -5.20 -6.86 4.07
N ALA A 35 -5.22 -6.53 5.36
CA ALA A 35 -6.15 -5.54 5.91
C ALA A 35 -5.92 -4.16 5.31
N ASP A 36 -4.67 -3.73 5.14
CA ASP A 36 -4.32 -2.46 4.48
C ASP A 36 -4.80 -2.41 3.03
N ILE A 37 -4.50 -3.45 2.24
CA ILE A 37 -4.90 -3.50 0.83
C ILE A 37 -6.43 -3.46 0.71
N GLY A 38 -7.13 -4.24 1.54
CA GLY A 38 -8.59 -4.28 1.56
C GLY A 38 -9.22 -2.96 2.01
N GLY A 39 -8.70 -2.38 3.10
CA GLY A 39 -9.15 -1.11 3.65
C GLY A 39 -8.93 0.04 2.67
N LEU A 40 -7.76 0.11 2.04
CA LEU A 40 -7.43 1.11 1.04
C LEU A 40 -8.33 0.99 -0.20
N LYS A 41 -8.60 -0.23 -0.68
CA LYS A 41 -9.52 -0.49 -1.80
C LYS A 41 -10.95 -0.06 -1.46
N CYS A 42 -11.42 -0.35 -0.25
CA CYS A 42 -12.75 0.04 0.23
C CYS A 42 -12.86 1.57 0.33
N ALA A 43 -11.89 2.22 0.97
CA ALA A 43 -11.86 3.68 1.14
C ALA A 43 -11.78 4.41 -0.20
N TYR A 44 -10.99 3.91 -1.16
CA TYR A 44 -10.92 4.49 -2.50
C TYR A 44 -12.26 4.38 -3.24
N ARG A 45 -12.93 3.23 -3.17
CA ARG A 45 -14.28 3.06 -3.74
C ARG A 45 -15.27 4.04 -3.12
N ALA A 46 -15.21 4.25 -1.80
CA ALA A 46 -16.07 5.22 -1.12
C ALA A 46 -15.81 6.65 -1.61
N LEU A 47 -14.54 7.03 -1.84
CA LEU A 47 -14.20 8.31 -2.45
C LEU A 47 -14.83 8.44 -3.84
N GLN A 48 -14.69 7.44 -4.71
CA GLN A 48 -15.27 7.50 -6.06
C GLN A 48 -16.80 7.66 -6.02
N THR A 49 -17.48 6.88 -5.17
CA THR A 49 -18.94 7.03 -4.97
C THR A 49 -19.32 8.41 -4.44
N ALA A 50 -18.50 9.02 -3.57
CA ALA A 50 -18.74 10.37 -3.09
C ALA A 50 -18.60 11.40 -4.23
N LEU A 51 -17.57 11.27 -5.08
CA LEU A 51 -17.35 12.15 -6.23
C LEU A 51 -18.43 12.00 -7.31
N GLU A 52 -18.97 10.80 -7.51
CA GLU A 52 -20.12 10.56 -8.40
C GLU A 52 -21.38 11.26 -7.89
N LYS A 53 -21.64 11.20 -6.57
CA LYS A 53 -22.80 11.85 -5.94
C LYS A 53 -22.66 13.35 -5.80
N HIS A 54 -21.42 13.82 -5.67
CA HIS A 54 -21.05 15.22 -5.48
C HIS A 54 -19.96 15.63 -6.47
N PRO A 55 -20.29 15.80 -7.76
CA PRO A 55 -19.33 16.16 -8.79
C PRO A 55 -18.57 17.47 -8.49
N GLU A 56 -19.16 18.38 -7.70
CA GLU A 56 -18.54 19.61 -7.23
C GLU A 56 -17.28 19.37 -6.38
N TYR A 57 -17.14 18.20 -5.76
CA TYR A 57 -15.92 17.83 -5.02
C TYR A 57 -14.81 17.31 -5.91
N ASN A 58 -15.11 17.00 -7.18
CA ASN A 58 -14.13 16.52 -8.15
C ASN A 58 -13.33 17.68 -8.76
N THR A 59 -12.65 18.42 -7.88
CA THR A 59 -11.80 19.54 -8.23
C THR A 59 -10.37 19.31 -7.75
N GLU A 60 -9.42 19.88 -8.49
CA GLU A 60 -8.02 19.93 -8.08
C GLU A 60 -7.84 20.92 -6.93
N ILE A 61 -6.93 20.57 -6.03
CA ILE A 61 -6.48 21.41 -4.92
C ILE A 61 -4.96 21.32 -4.96
N ASP A 62 -4.31 22.47 -5.04
CA ASP A 62 -2.86 22.58 -5.22
C ASP A 62 -2.32 21.80 -6.44
N GLY A 63 -3.11 21.73 -7.51
CA GLY A 63 -2.76 21.00 -8.75
C GLY A 63 -2.84 19.47 -8.62
N LEU A 64 -3.47 18.95 -7.57
CA LEU A 64 -3.62 17.52 -7.31
C LEU A 64 -5.08 17.09 -7.43
N THR A 65 -5.31 16.02 -8.20
CA THR A 65 -6.63 15.39 -8.32
C THR A 65 -7.06 14.76 -6.98
N PRO A 66 -8.37 14.55 -6.74
CA PRO A 66 -8.84 13.85 -5.55
C PRO A 66 -8.17 12.49 -5.34
N SER A 67 -7.94 11.72 -6.41
CA SER A 67 -7.27 10.41 -6.34
C SER A 67 -5.80 10.53 -5.94
N GLN A 68 -5.06 11.51 -6.48
CA GLN A 68 -3.68 11.77 -6.06
C GLN A 68 -3.63 12.18 -4.58
N ARG A 69 -4.50 13.10 -4.15
CA ARG A 69 -4.58 13.53 -2.75
C ARG A 69 -4.90 12.39 -1.81
N PHE A 70 -5.78 11.46 -2.20
CA PHE A 70 -6.11 10.27 -1.41
C PHE A 70 -4.87 9.41 -1.12
N PHE A 71 -4.09 9.08 -2.16
CA PHE A 71 -2.89 8.25 -1.99
C PHE A 71 -1.75 9.02 -1.30
N ILE A 72 -1.64 10.33 -1.49
CA ILE A 72 -0.71 11.18 -0.72
C ILE A 72 -1.09 11.17 0.75
N ALA A 73 -2.38 11.30 1.09
CA ALA A 73 -2.86 11.23 2.48
C ALA A 73 -2.56 9.87 3.12
N TRP A 74 -2.72 8.77 2.38
CA TRP A 74 -2.28 7.44 2.83
C TRP A 74 -0.78 7.40 3.15
N GLY A 75 0.06 7.88 2.24
CA GLY A 75 1.52 7.94 2.46
C GLY A 75 1.91 8.82 3.65
N GLN A 76 1.20 9.93 3.87
CA GLN A 76 1.40 10.82 5.01
C GLN A 76 1.01 10.17 6.34
N PHE A 77 -0.09 9.42 6.36
CA PHE A 77 -0.55 8.70 7.56
C PHE A 77 0.50 7.73 8.09
N TRP A 78 1.22 7.06 7.19
CA TRP A 78 2.25 6.08 7.54
C TRP A 78 3.65 6.65 7.78
N ARG A 79 3.80 7.98 7.79
CA ARG A 79 5.08 8.65 8.00
C ARG A 79 5.61 8.37 9.41
N THR A 80 6.54 7.42 9.50
CA THR A 80 7.18 7.01 10.76
C THR A 80 8.69 6.92 10.57
N LYS A 81 9.45 7.08 11.67
CA LYS A 81 10.90 6.88 11.69
C LYS A 81 11.27 6.24 13.02
N SER A 82 12.10 5.21 12.95
CA SER A 82 12.56 4.45 14.12
C SER A 82 14.08 4.38 14.13
N ARG A 83 14.66 4.18 15.32
CA ARG A 83 16.09 3.90 15.47
C ARG A 83 16.41 2.49 14.92
N PRO A 84 17.64 2.21 14.46
CA PRO A 84 17.98 0.93 13.85
C PRO A 84 17.73 -0.28 14.76
N ASP A 85 18.09 -0.19 16.04
CA ASP A 85 17.81 -1.20 17.07
C ASP A 85 16.31 -1.47 17.22
N ARG A 86 15.50 -0.41 17.19
CA ARG A 86 14.04 -0.53 17.21
C ARG A 86 13.49 -1.15 15.92
N ILE A 87 14.05 -0.83 14.76
CA ILE A 87 13.66 -1.47 13.48
C ILE A 87 13.89 -2.98 13.57
N THR A 88 15.08 -3.41 13.98
CA THR A 88 15.41 -4.84 14.18
C THR A 88 14.41 -5.52 15.10
N GLN A 89 14.09 -4.90 16.23
CA GLN A 89 13.14 -5.46 17.19
C GLN A 89 11.75 -5.61 16.57
N LEU A 90 11.22 -4.57 15.93
CA LEU A 90 9.88 -4.58 15.34
C LEU A 90 9.76 -5.63 14.24
N LEU A 91 10.76 -5.77 13.38
CA LEU A 91 10.79 -6.78 12.32
C LEU A 91 10.68 -8.23 12.86
N ALA A 92 11.08 -8.46 14.11
CA ALA A 92 11.02 -9.76 14.74
C ALA A 92 9.69 -10.08 15.45
N ILE A 93 8.95 -9.07 15.92
CA ILE A 93 7.82 -9.28 16.86
C ILE A 93 6.53 -8.57 16.49
N ASP A 94 6.57 -7.50 15.69
CA ASP A 94 5.40 -6.69 15.37
C ASP A 94 4.64 -7.33 14.20
N PRO A 95 3.34 -7.65 14.33
CA PRO A 95 2.54 -8.14 13.21
C PRO A 95 2.27 -7.06 12.15
N HIS A 96 2.62 -5.79 12.40
CA HIS A 96 2.50 -4.74 11.40
C HIS A 96 3.80 -4.55 10.64
N SER A 97 3.70 -4.45 9.32
CA SER A 97 4.81 -3.97 8.50
C SER A 97 5.22 -2.56 8.92
N PRO A 98 6.51 -2.19 8.85
CA PRO A 98 6.95 -0.83 9.11
C PRO A 98 6.22 0.19 8.22
N GLY A 99 6.00 1.40 8.75
CA GLY A 99 5.18 2.41 8.06
C GLY A 99 5.62 2.70 6.63
N GLN A 100 6.93 2.74 6.35
CA GLN A 100 7.44 2.93 4.99
C GLN A 100 7.05 1.81 4.01
N ALA A 101 6.94 0.56 4.47
CA ALA A 101 6.45 -0.54 3.65
C ALA A 101 4.93 -0.44 3.45
N ARG A 102 4.15 -0.14 4.51
CA ARG A 102 2.69 0.06 4.42
C ARG A 102 2.31 1.22 3.50
N ALA A 103 3.11 2.29 3.52
CA ALA A 103 2.93 3.48 2.68
C ALA A 103 3.05 3.17 1.19
N THR A 104 3.88 2.21 0.80
CA THR A 104 4.22 1.95 -0.61
C THR A 104 3.69 0.64 -1.16
N GLU A 105 3.72 -0.45 -0.38
CA GLU A 105 3.37 -1.79 -0.87
C GLU A 105 1.86 -2.00 -1.00
N ALA A 106 1.05 -1.43 -0.11
CA ALA A 106 -0.40 -1.52 -0.23
C ALA A 106 -0.95 -0.76 -1.46
N PRO A 107 -0.57 0.51 -1.74
CA PRO A 107 -1.06 1.21 -2.94
C PRO A 107 -0.70 0.54 -4.27
N ARG A 108 0.49 -0.06 -4.39
CA ARG A 108 0.93 -0.76 -5.62
C ARG A 108 0.03 -1.93 -6.04
N ASN A 109 -0.77 -2.45 -5.11
CA ASN A 109 -1.77 -3.47 -5.41
C ASN A 109 -3.07 -2.91 -6.05
N LEU A 110 -3.23 -1.59 -6.17
CA LEU A 110 -4.42 -0.95 -6.72
C LEU A 110 -4.12 -0.34 -8.09
N GLN A 111 -4.91 -0.71 -9.11
CA GLN A 111 -4.80 -0.08 -10.44
C GLN A 111 -5.01 1.44 -10.36
N ALA A 112 -5.95 1.87 -9.51
CA ALA A 112 -6.22 3.27 -9.25
C ALA A 112 -4.99 4.08 -8.79
N PHE A 113 -4.05 3.48 -8.06
CA PHE A 113 -2.81 4.15 -7.68
C PHE A 113 -1.91 4.36 -8.89
N LEU A 114 -1.76 3.33 -9.74
CA LEU A 114 -0.99 3.44 -10.97
C LEU A 114 -1.58 4.50 -11.89
N ASP A 115 -2.90 4.50 -12.07
CA ASP A 115 -3.60 5.46 -12.92
C ASP A 115 -3.48 6.89 -12.38
N ALA A 116 -3.62 7.09 -11.06
CA ALA A 116 -3.54 8.41 -10.43
C ALA A 116 -2.19 9.10 -10.62
N PHE A 117 -1.10 8.33 -10.76
CA PHE A 117 0.26 8.84 -10.92
C PHE A 117 0.87 8.52 -12.30
N GLY A 118 0.11 7.93 -13.22
CA GLY A 118 0.61 7.54 -14.55
C GLY A 118 1.76 6.54 -14.52
N ILE A 119 1.75 5.60 -13.56
CA ILE A 119 2.82 4.61 -13.36
C ILE A 119 2.69 3.50 -14.41
N THR A 120 3.78 3.21 -15.10
CA THR A 120 3.87 2.29 -16.24
C THR A 120 4.93 1.20 -16.05
N GLU A 121 4.95 0.22 -16.95
CA GLU A 121 5.93 -0.87 -16.97
C GLU A 121 7.35 -0.31 -17.20
N GLY A 122 8.10 -0.15 -16.11
CA GLY A 122 9.42 0.49 -16.11
C GLY A 122 9.63 1.38 -14.88
N ASP A 123 8.55 1.87 -14.29
CA ASP A 123 8.62 2.65 -13.06
C ASP A 123 8.87 1.76 -11.84
N LYS A 124 9.65 2.27 -10.89
CA LYS A 124 9.99 1.54 -9.65
C LYS A 124 8.76 1.06 -8.87
N MET A 125 7.68 1.83 -8.92
CA MET A 125 6.43 1.53 -8.21
C MET A 125 5.49 0.62 -9.01
N TYR A 126 5.81 0.27 -10.25
CA TYR A 126 4.97 -0.60 -11.06
C TYR A 126 4.82 -1.98 -10.42
N MET A 127 3.65 -2.57 -10.61
CA MET A 127 3.31 -3.93 -10.23
C MET A 127 2.29 -4.48 -11.22
N SER A 128 2.63 -5.59 -11.87
CA SER A 128 1.76 -6.18 -12.90
C SER A 128 0.47 -6.74 -12.28
N PRO A 129 -0.67 -6.73 -12.98
CA PRO A 129 -1.93 -7.27 -12.45
C PRO A 129 -1.86 -8.73 -11.99
N GLU A 130 -0.94 -9.53 -12.55
CA GLU A 130 -0.75 -10.95 -12.23
C GLU A 130 -0.01 -11.14 -10.90
N THR A 131 0.83 -10.18 -10.51
CA THR A 131 1.65 -10.25 -9.29
C THR A 131 0.94 -9.68 -8.07
N ARG A 132 -0.17 -8.94 -8.26
CA ARG A 132 -0.97 -8.36 -7.17
C ARG A 132 -1.70 -9.45 -6.38
N GLY A 133 -1.75 -9.29 -5.06
CA GLY A 133 -2.50 -10.17 -4.17
C GLY A 133 -4.01 -10.11 -4.44
N LYS A 134 -4.61 -11.21 -4.89
CA LYS A 134 -6.06 -11.30 -5.16
C LYS A 134 -6.79 -11.92 -3.97
N VAL A 135 -6.85 -11.21 -2.83
CA VAL A 135 -7.54 -11.72 -1.64
C VAL A 135 -9.04 -11.37 -1.65
N TRP A 136 -9.44 -10.25 -2.26
CA TRP A 136 -10.83 -9.74 -2.30
C TRP A 136 -11.19 -9.07 -3.62
#